data_AF-A0A550GP58-F1
#
_entry.id   AF-A0A550GP58-F1
#
_cell.length_a   1.000
_cell.length_b   1.000
_cell.length_c   1.000
_cell.angle_alpha   90.00
_cell.angle_beta   90.00
_cell.angle_gamma   90.00
#
_symmetry.space_group_name_H-M   'P 1'
#
loop_
_entity.id
_entity.type
_entity.pdbx_description
1 polymer ?
#
loop_
_entity_poly.entity_id
_entity_poly.type
_entity_poly.pdbx_seq_one_letter_code
_entity_poly.pdbx_strand_id
1 'polypeptide(L)'
;RMWGYIRSLYEQALPLMKEPGTIQEAIEMLRLIIKVQPDFQEATYALGYAHFLNGEMDEAIGAWSMTVDADPGNSKACFGLALAHMKSGDYEASRRYARMAREGGYPEEKLAQLLDELDSLTSPDDMYEDMTILPAFDPA
;
A
#
# COMPACT_ATOMS: atom_id res chain seq x y z
N ARG A 1 -29.82 9.85 -9.88
CA ARG A 1 -28.79 8.98 -10.51
C ARG A 1 -27.87 8.49 -9.40
N MET A 2 -27.88 7.19 -9.10
CA MET A 2 -27.12 6.57 -7.99
C MET A 2 -25.61 6.88 -8.04
N TRP A 3 -25.04 6.97 -9.25
CA TRP A 3 -23.65 7.36 -9.50
C TRP A 3 -23.23 8.72 -8.92
N GLY A 4 -24.09 9.74 -8.99
CA GLY A 4 -23.79 11.05 -8.41
C GLY A 4 -23.81 11.05 -6.89
N TYR A 5 -24.62 10.16 -6.30
CA TYR A 5 -24.70 9.98 -4.85
C TYR A 5 -23.46 9.28 -4.30
N ILE A 6 -23.00 8.20 -4.93
CA ILE A 6 -21.76 7.50 -4.53
C ILE A 6 -20.54 8.41 -4.61
N ARG A 7 -20.42 9.17 -5.70
CA ARG A 7 -19.33 10.14 -5.84
C ARG A 7 -19.37 11.21 -4.74
N SER A 8 -20.56 11.71 -4.41
CA SER A 8 -20.73 12.69 -3.33
C SER A 8 -20.37 12.12 -1.95
N LEU A 9 -20.71 10.86 -1.68
CA LEU A 9 -20.28 10.18 -0.44
C LEU A 9 -18.76 10.02 -0.39
N TYR A 10 -18.15 9.65 -1.51
CA TYR A 10 -16.70 9.51 -1.58
C TYR A 10 -15.99 10.84 -1.29
N GLU A 11 -16.44 11.93 -1.92
CA GLU A 11 -15.89 13.28 -1.71
C GLU A 11 -16.05 13.75 -0.25
N GLN A 12 -17.09 13.32 0.46
CA GLN A 12 -17.29 13.59 1.89
C GLN A 12 -16.37 12.77 2.79
N ALA A 13 -16.01 11.54 2.40
CA ALA A 13 -15.12 10.69 3.18
C ALA A 13 -13.65 11.19 3.18
N LEU A 14 -13.20 11.81 2.09
CA LEU A 14 -11.82 12.28 1.94
C LEU A 14 -11.34 13.27 3.03
N PRO A 15 -12.06 14.33 3.39
CA PRO A 15 -11.62 15.25 4.45
C PRO A 15 -11.58 14.60 5.83
N LEU A 16 -12.44 13.62 6.12
CA LEU A 16 -12.48 12.96 7.44
C LEU A 16 -11.19 12.18 7.75
N MET A 17 -10.47 11.73 6.72
CA MET A 17 -9.16 11.10 6.92
C MET A 17 -8.10 12.08 7.46
N LYS A 18 -8.34 13.39 7.44
CA LYS A 18 -7.37 14.41 7.89
C LYS A 18 -7.64 14.92 9.29
N GLU A 19 -8.83 14.69 9.82
CA GLU A 19 -9.25 15.24 11.10
C GLU A 19 -9.11 14.19 12.21
N PRO A 20 -8.44 14.52 13.33
CA PRO A 20 -8.36 13.61 14.47
C PRO A 20 -9.74 13.24 14.98
N GLY A 21 -10.00 11.93 15.13
CA GLY A 21 -11.24 11.41 15.68
C GLY A 21 -12.36 11.14 14.66
N THR A 22 -12.18 11.47 13.37
CA THR A 22 -13.20 11.22 12.32
C THR A 22 -12.78 10.15 11.30
N ILE A 23 -11.57 9.59 11.42
CA ILE A 23 -11.07 8.52 10.54
C ILE A 23 -12.01 7.31 10.50
N GLN A 24 -12.61 6.95 11.64
CA GLN A 24 -13.56 5.84 11.72
C GLN A 24 -14.81 6.07 10.88
N GLU A 25 -15.32 7.31 10.83
CA GLU A 25 -16.47 7.68 10.00
C GLU A 25 -16.10 7.62 8.50
N ALA A 26 -14.86 7.99 8.15
CA ALA A 26 -14.34 7.82 6.79
C ALA A 26 -14.36 6.34 6.37
N ILE A 27 -13.88 5.45 7.25
CA ILE A 27 -13.88 3.99 7.04
C ILE A 27 -15.32 3.47 6.81
N GLU A 28 -16.28 3.90 7.63
CA GLU A 28 -17.68 3.48 7.50
C GLU A 28 -18.30 3.93 6.17
N MET A 29 -18.05 5.17 5.76
CA MET A 29 -18.52 5.67 4.46
C MET A 29 -17.90 4.93 3.29
N LEU A 30 -16.59 4.67 3.33
CA LEU A 30 -15.90 3.94 2.26
C LEU A 30 -16.40 2.49 2.16
N ARG A 31 -16.64 1.82 3.29
CA ARG A 31 -17.28 0.49 3.31
C ARG A 31 -18.68 0.51 2.72
N LEU A 32 -19.48 1.53 3.00
CA LEU A 32 -20.81 1.68 2.41
C LEU A 32 -20.73 1.86 0.90
N ILE A 33 -19.79 2.70 0.42
CA ILE A 33 -19.56 2.92 -1.00
C ILE A 33 -19.21 1.60 -1.70
N ILE A 34 -18.26 0.84 -1.17
CA ILE A 34 -17.83 -0.46 -1.74
C ILE A 34 -18.99 -1.46 -1.72
N LYS A 35 -19.82 -1.46 -0.68
CA LYS A 35 -21.00 -2.34 -0.61
C LYS A 35 -22.04 -2.05 -1.70
N VAL A 36 -22.25 -0.76 -2.02
CA VAL A 36 -23.22 -0.35 -3.04
C VAL A 36 -22.62 -0.45 -4.44
N GLN A 37 -21.33 -0.15 -4.56
CA GLN A 37 -20.59 -0.11 -5.80
C GLN A 37 -19.21 -0.78 -5.64
N PRO A 38 -19.14 -2.12 -5.78
CA PRO A 38 -17.90 -2.87 -5.57
C PRO A 38 -16.79 -2.59 -6.59
N ASP A 39 -17.14 -2.04 -7.75
CA ASP A 39 -16.21 -1.71 -8.83
C ASP A 39 -15.58 -0.31 -8.68
N PHE A 40 -15.93 0.44 -7.63
CA PHE A 40 -15.39 1.77 -7.39
C PHE A 40 -14.03 1.70 -6.68
N GLN A 41 -12.99 1.42 -7.48
CA GLN A 41 -11.64 1.13 -7.00
C GLN A 41 -11.04 2.27 -6.16
N GLU A 42 -11.37 3.53 -6.44
CA GLU A 42 -10.91 4.67 -5.67
C GLU A 42 -11.35 4.59 -4.20
N ALA A 43 -12.53 4.03 -3.90
CA ALA A 43 -12.98 3.83 -2.54
C ALA A 43 -12.22 2.70 -1.83
N THR A 44 -11.92 1.60 -2.54
CA THR A 44 -11.09 0.50 -1.99
C THR A 44 -9.67 0.99 -1.67
N TYR A 45 -9.06 1.76 -2.57
CA TYR A 45 -7.77 2.40 -2.32
C TYR A 45 -7.82 3.34 -1.10
N ALA A 46 -8.83 4.21 -1.04
CA ALA A 46 -9.00 5.16 0.05
C ALA A 46 -9.28 4.44 1.39
N LEU A 47 -9.95 3.29 1.37
CA LEU A 47 -10.19 2.48 2.55
C LEU A 47 -8.87 1.96 3.13
N GLY A 48 -7.93 1.50 2.28
CA GLY A 48 -6.59 1.12 2.73
C GLY A 48 -5.84 2.27 3.38
N TYR A 49 -5.95 3.48 2.80
CA TYR A 49 -5.34 4.68 3.38
C TYR A 49 -5.98 5.08 4.72
N ALA A 50 -7.30 4.99 4.84
CA ALA A 50 -8.00 5.27 6.09
C ALA A 50 -7.59 4.29 7.21
N HIS A 51 -7.53 2.99 6.92
CA HIS A 51 -7.06 1.96 7.86
C HIS A 51 -5.60 2.21 8.29
N PHE A 52 -4.73 2.55 7.33
CA PHE A 52 -3.32 2.87 7.64
C PHE A 52 -3.21 4.06 8.60
N LEU A 53 -4.01 5.12 8.39
CA LEU A 53 -4.05 6.28 9.29
C LEU A 53 -4.62 5.94 10.67
N ASN A 54 -5.51 4.95 10.74
CA ASN A 54 -6.10 4.46 11.99
C ASN A 54 -5.17 3.49 12.76
N GLY A 55 -4.03 3.10 12.19
CA GLY A 55 -3.12 2.12 12.79
C GLY A 55 -3.47 0.65 12.50
N GLU A 56 -4.50 0.42 11.68
CA GLU A 56 -5.04 -0.90 11.32
C GLU A 56 -4.28 -1.45 10.10
N MET A 57 -3.05 -1.94 10.34
CA MET A 57 -2.13 -2.32 9.26
C MET A 57 -2.61 -3.52 8.44
N ASP A 58 -3.22 -4.53 9.07
CA ASP A 58 -3.71 -5.72 8.39
C ASP A 58 -4.87 -5.39 7.44
N GLU A 59 -5.79 -4.54 7.90
CA GLU A 59 -6.91 -4.03 7.09
C GLU A 59 -6.42 -3.14 5.95
N ALA A 60 -5.40 -2.31 6.19
CA ALA A 60 -4.77 -1.49 5.16
C ALA A 60 -4.14 -2.37 4.06
N ILE A 61 -3.39 -3.40 4.46
CA ILE A 61 -2.79 -4.38 3.55
C ILE A 61 -3.87 -5.08 2.73
N GLY A 62 -4.95 -5.53 3.36
CA GLY A 62 -6.06 -6.18 2.66
C GLY A 62 -6.68 -5.29 1.57
N ALA A 63 -7.03 -4.06 1.91
CA ALA A 63 -7.66 -3.14 0.97
C ALA A 63 -6.74 -2.71 -0.18
N TRP A 64 -5.46 -2.42 0.10
CA TRP A 64 -4.51 -2.10 -0.96
C TRP A 64 -4.13 -3.30 -1.82
N SER A 65 -4.09 -4.51 -1.24
CA SER A 65 -3.87 -5.74 -2.02
C SER A 65 -5.00 -5.93 -3.04
N MET A 66 -6.26 -5.73 -2.64
CA MET A 66 -7.40 -5.76 -3.58
C MET A 66 -7.26 -4.72 -4.70
N THR A 67 -6.69 -3.55 -4.39
CA THR A 67 -6.45 -2.50 -5.40
C THR A 67 -5.37 -2.92 -6.39
N VAL A 68 -4.29 -3.52 -5.90
CA VAL A 68 -3.18 -4.03 -6.73
C VAL A 68 -3.59 -5.26 -7.55
N ASP A 69 -4.44 -6.13 -7.01
CA ASP A 69 -4.98 -7.29 -7.74
C ASP A 69 -5.86 -6.84 -8.92
N ALA A 70 -6.60 -5.74 -8.77
CA ALA A 70 -7.42 -5.15 -9.83
C ALA A 70 -6.61 -4.34 -10.85
N ASP A 71 -5.60 -3.59 -10.37
CA ASP A 71 -4.66 -2.82 -11.19
C ASP A 71 -3.23 -2.96 -10.64
N PRO A 72 -2.44 -3.91 -11.17
CA PRO A 72 -1.05 -4.09 -10.76
C PRO A 72 -0.16 -2.87 -11.03
N GLY A 73 -0.58 -1.95 -11.89
CA GLY A 73 0.11 -0.70 -12.21
C GLY A 73 -0.20 0.44 -11.24
N ASN A 74 -1.06 0.23 -10.24
CA ASN A 74 -1.42 1.25 -9.26
C ASN A 74 -0.26 1.52 -8.29
N SER A 75 0.66 2.36 -8.74
CA SER A 75 1.92 2.65 -8.03
C SER A 75 1.71 3.29 -6.65
N LYS A 76 0.58 3.97 -6.43
CA LYS A 76 0.18 4.50 -5.12
C LYS A 76 -0.24 3.38 -4.16
N ALA A 77 -1.01 2.40 -4.63
CA ALA A 77 -1.41 1.24 -3.82
C ALA A 77 -0.19 0.37 -3.48
N CYS A 78 0.72 0.15 -4.43
CA CYS A 78 2.00 -0.53 -4.18
C CYS A 78 2.82 0.21 -3.11
N PHE A 79 2.91 1.54 -3.18
CA PHE A 79 3.60 2.30 -2.14
C PHE A 79 2.90 2.22 -0.77
N GLY A 80 1.56 2.23 -0.75
CA GLY A 80 0.78 1.99 0.46
C GLY A 80 1.10 0.64 1.11
N LEU A 81 1.11 -0.43 0.32
CA LEU A 81 1.52 -1.76 0.78
C LEU A 81 2.95 -1.77 1.31
N ALA A 82 3.88 -1.12 0.63
CA ALA A 82 5.25 -1.03 1.09
C ALA A 82 5.33 -0.36 2.48
N LEU A 83 4.61 0.75 2.69
CA LEU A 83 4.55 1.41 4.00
C LEU A 83 3.88 0.57 5.08
N ALA A 84 2.80 -0.13 4.77
CA ALA A 84 2.11 -0.97 5.74
C ALA A 84 2.97 -2.17 6.16
N HIS A 85 3.59 -2.86 5.20
CA HIS A 85 4.50 -3.97 5.48
C HIS A 85 5.74 -3.51 6.26
N MET A 86 6.28 -2.32 5.95
CA MET A 86 7.34 -1.70 6.75
C MET A 86 6.92 -1.53 8.22
N LYS A 87 5.72 -1.01 8.47
CA LYS A 87 5.20 -0.82 9.83
C LYS A 87 4.89 -2.14 10.55
N SER A 88 4.49 -3.16 9.82
CA SER A 88 4.23 -4.50 10.36
C SER A 88 5.52 -5.34 10.54
N GLY A 89 6.67 -4.84 10.11
CA GLY A 89 7.97 -5.53 10.22
C GLY A 89 8.26 -6.56 9.12
N ASP A 90 7.41 -6.63 8.08
CA ASP A 90 7.62 -7.48 6.92
C ASP A 90 8.46 -6.72 5.86
N TYR A 91 9.76 -6.64 6.13
CA TYR A 91 10.68 -5.84 5.30
C TYR A 91 10.86 -6.42 3.89
N GLU A 92 10.74 -7.74 3.72
CA GLU A 92 10.81 -8.38 2.40
C GLU A 92 9.63 -7.97 1.52
N ALA A 93 8.40 -8.08 2.03
CA ALA A 93 7.22 -7.63 1.30
C ALA A 93 7.28 -6.13 1.05
N SER A 94 7.74 -5.34 2.03
CA SER A 94 7.93 -3.90 1.87
C SER A 94 8.84 -3.57 0.69
N ARG A 95 10.03 -4.20 0.61
CA ARG A 95 10.97 -4.05 -0.51
C ARG A 95 10.34 -4.43 -1.84
N ARG A 96 9.62 -5.56 -1.87
CA ARG A 96 8.94 -6.04 -3.09
C ARG A 96 7.95 -5.00 -3.61
N TYR A 97 7.06 -4.49 -2.75
CA TYR A 97 6.06 -3.50 -3.16
C TYR A 97 6.65 -2.12 -3.44
N ALA A 98 7.75 -1.73 -2.77
CA ALA A 98 8.49 -0.51 -3.11
C ALA A 98 9.07 -0.59 -4.54
N ARG A 99 9.60 -1.75 -4.96
CA ARG A 99 10.04 -1.97 -6.35
C ARG A 99 8.88 -1.87 -7.34
N MET A 100 7.74 -2.50 -7.06
CA MET A 100 6.55 -2.40 -7.90
C MET A 100 6.03 -0.96 -8.01
N ALA A 101 6.04 -0.20 -6.91
CA ALA A 101 5.67 1.21 -6.91
C ALA A 101 6.59 2.04 -7.82
N ARG A 102 7.91 1.79 -7.75
CA ARG A 102 8.90 2.43 -8.63
C ARG A 102 8.67 2.11 -10.10
N GLU A 103 8.44 0.83 -10.42
CA GLU A 103 8.15 0.37 -11.79
C GLU A 103 6.86 0.99 -12.34
N GLY A 104 5.85 1.19 -11.49
CA GLY A 104 4.61 1.90 -11.82
C GLY A 104 4.73 3.43 -11.82
N GLY A 105 5.94 3.99 -11.65
CA GLY A 105 6.20 5.43 -11.73
C GLY A 105 5.79 6.23 -10.49
N TYR A 106 5.77 5.63 -9.30
CA TYR A 106 5.60 6.38 -8.07
C TYR A 106 6.81 7.33 -7.84
N PRO A 107 6.61 8.54 -7.28
CA PRO A 107 7.70 9.51 -7.11
C PRO A 107 8.89 8.98 -6.32
N GLU A 108 10.08 9.06 -6.93
CA GLU A 108 11.34 8.52 -6.37
C GLU A 108 11.70 9.14 -5.02
N GLU A 109 11.39 10.42 -4.80
CA GLU A 109 11.72 11.16 -3.57
C GLU A 109 11.20 10.46 -2.30
N LYS A 110 9.98 9.92 -2.36
CA LYS A 110 9.36 9.20 -1.23
C LYS A 110 9.80 7.74 -1.15
N LEU A 111 10.12 7.13 -2.29
CA LEU A 111 10.62 5.76 -2.35
C LEU A 111 12.03 5.65 -1.80
N ALA A 112 12.91 6.60 -2.14
CA ALA A 112 14.29 6.63 -1.67
C ALA A 112 14.36 6.59 -0.14
N GLN A 113 13.55 7.41 0.54
CA GLN A 113 13.49 7.43 2.02
C GLN A 113 13.12 6.05 2.59
N LEU A 114 12.12 5.39 1.99
CA LEU A 114 11.69 4.07 2.43
C LEU A 114 12.75 3.00 2.17
N LEU A 115 13.39 3.03 1.00
CA LEU A 115 14.43 2.08 0.61
C LEU A 115 15.69 2.23 1.47
N ASP A 116 16.12 3.46 1.75
CA ASP A 116 17.23 3.75 2.65
C ASP A 116 16.97 3.20 4.06
N GLU A 117 15.73 3.37 4.57
CA GLU A 117 15.31 2.81 5.86
C GLU A 117 15.36 1.28 5.82
N LEU A 118 14.83 0.64 4.78
CA LEU A 118 14.90 -0.83 4.61
C LEU A 118 16.33 -1.33 4.57
N ASP A 119 17.23 -0.64 3.86
CA ASP A 119 18.65 -0.97 3.74
C ASP A 119 19.37 -0.91 5.08
N SER A 120 19.01 0.05 5.93
CA SER A 120 19.55 0.15 7.29
C SER A 120 19.11 -0.97 8.23
N LEU A 121 17.98 -1.63 7.93
CA LEU A 121 17.36 -2.67 8.75
C LEU A 121 17.85 -4.08 8.39
N THR A 122 18.38 -4.27 7.18
CA THR A 122 19.04 -5.51 6.75
C THR A 122 20.51 -5.50 7.13
N SER A 123 20.95 -6.46 7.94
CA SER A 123 22.39 -6.65 8.17
C SER A 123 23.04 -7.07 6.84
N PRO A 124 24.29 -6.64 6.56
CA PRO A 124 25.09 -7.23 5.47
C PRO A 124 25.16 -8.75 5.54
N ASP A 125 25.03 -9.34 6.73
CA ASP A 125 25.02 -10.80 6.93
C ASP A 125 23.76 -11.47 6.36
N ASP A 126 22.60 -10.80 6.37
CA ASP A 126 21.33 -11.32 5.82
C ASP A 126 21.30 -11.23 4.28
N MET A 127 22.12 -10.33 3.69
CA MET A 127 22.27 -10.18 2.24
C MET A 127 23.02 -11.35 1.57
N TYR A 128 23.69 -12.22 2.36
CA TYR A 128 24.39 -13.38 1.84
C TYR A 128 23.51 -14.63 1.69
N GLU A 129 22.30 -14.66 2.27
CA GLU A 129 21.39 -15.79 2.08
C GLU A 129 20.77 -15.79 0.67
N ASP A 130 20.50 -14.62 0.08
CA ASP A 130 19.94 -14.48 -1.28
C ASP A 130 21.01 -14.66 -2.41
N MET A 131 22.31 -14.67 -2.06
CA MET A 131 23.40 -14.96 -3.03
C MET A 131 23.75 -16.45 -3.17
N THR A 132 23.05 -17.36 -2.47
CA THR A 132 23.34 -18.80 -2.53
C THR A 132 22.84 -19.51 -3.79
N ILE A 133 22.32 -18.78 -4.78
CA ILE A 133 22.03 -19.30 -6.13
C ILE A 133 22.84 -18.57 -7.21
N LEU A 134 24.14 -18.37 -6.98
CA LEU A 134 25.07 -18.29 -8.11
C LEU A 134 25.49 -19.72 -8.46
N PRO A 135 25.23 -20.22 -9.70
CA PRO A 135 25.79 -21.50 -10.11
C PRO A 135 27.30 -21.40 -9.94
N ALA A 136 27.88 -22.40 -9.25
CA ALA A 136 29.31 -22.47 -9.01
C ALA A 136 30.08 -22.11 -10.29
N PHE A 137 30.88 -21.05 -10.20
CA PHE A 137 31.83 -20.71 -11.25
C PHE A 137 32.79 -21.90 -11.37
N ASP A 138 32.70 -22.64 -12.46
CA ASP A 138 33.60 -23.74 -12.80
C ASP A 138 34.64 -23.22 -13.81
N PRO A 139 35.86 -22.86 -13.37
CA PRO A 139 36.91 -22.45 -14.28
C PRO A 139 37.63 -23.70 -14.80
N ALA A 140 37.17 -24.23 -15.94
CA ALA A 140 37.94 -25.12 -16.79
C ALA A 140 38.63 -24.35 -17.91
#